data_AF-A0A840S1I1-F1
#
_entry.id   AF-A0A840S1I1-F1
#
_cell.length_a   1.000
_cell.length_b   1.000
_cell.length_c   1.000
_cell.angle_alpha   90.00
_cell.angle_beta   90.00
_cell.angle_gamma   90.00
#
_symmetry.space_group_name_H-M   'P 1'
#
loop_
_entity.id
_entity.type
_entity.pdbx_description
1 polymer ?
#
loop_
_entity_poly.entity_id
_entity_poly.type
_entity_poly.pdbx_seq_one_letter_code
_entity_poly.pdbx_strand_id
1 'polypeptide(L)'
;MSSSRTLCAYSSAIPTRLQQPALVPISLSGTEGINCLFDYTVVLMTPDALTHLSAENANFALDDFLGREMTVTIALDGSESLLPDAVGHGSGTREISGLITAAKMLRQQGRHALYQVTLRPWLQLATLTTDCKIFQDQTVIEIFDTLFTDYVFPLDKRLIETYPKRDYQTQYNETDFAFFSRLCE
;
A
#
# COMPACT_ATOMS: atom_id res chain seq x y z
N MET A 1 -17.95 8.84 24.55
CA MET A 1 -17.55 7.43 24.33
C MET A 1 -17.19 7.28 22.86
N SER A 2 -15.90 7.24 22.53
CA SER A 2 -15.43 7.12 21.15
C SER A 2 -15.74 5.70 20.67
N SER A 3 -16.58 5.54 19.65
CA SER A 3 -16.80 4.26 19.00
C SER A 3 -15.48 3.83 18.36
N SER A 4 -14.83 2.81 18.93
CA SER A 4 -13.62 2.21 18.35
C SER A 4 -14.01 1.55 17.03
N ARG A 5 -13.72 2.22 15.92
CA ARG A 5 -13.97 1.64 14.60
C ARG A 5 -12.99 0.50 14.37
N THR A 6 -13.49 -0.65 13.93
CA THR A 6 -12.68 -1.80 13.55
C THR A 6 -11.74 -1.50 12.38
N LEU A 7 -12.07 -0.50 11.55
CA LEU A 7 -11.31 -0.09 10.38
C LEU A 7 -11.05 1.41 10.41
N CYS A 8 -9.77 1.80 10.29
CA CYS A 8 -9.34 3.20 10.16
C CYS A 8 -8.40 3.33 8.95
N ALA A 9 -8.28 4.52 8.38
CA ALA A 9 -7.38 4.78 7.26
C ALA A 9 -6.76 6.16 7.42
N TYR A 10 -5.47 6.25 7.08
CA TYR A 10 -4.65 7.45 7.18
C TYR A 10 -3.88 7.63 5.88
N SER A 11 -3.91 8.84 5.34
CA SER A 11 -3.13 9.23 4.17
C SER A 11 -3.02 10.73 4.13
N SER A 12 -1.88 11.25 3.67
CA SER A 12 -1.72 12.68 3.38
C SER A 12 -2.63 13.17 2.24
N ALA A 13 -3.13 12.25 1.40
CA ALA A 13 -4.07 12.55 0.33
C ALA A 13 -5.50 12.81 0.83
N ILE A 14 -5.90 12.25 1.98
CA ILE A 14 -7.25 12.46 2.51
C ILE A 14 -7.28 13.83 3.19
N PRO A 15 -8.05 14.80 2.68
CA PRO A 15 -8.11 16.12 3.28
C PRO A 15 -8.80 16.06 4.64
N THR A 16 -8.37 16.91 5.57
CA THR A 16 -9.05 17.12 6.85
C THR A 16 -10.08 18.24 6.71
N ARG A 17 -11.33 18.00 7.11
CA ARG A 17 -12.42 18.98 7.14
C ARG A 17 -13.03 19.00 8.53
N LEU A 18 -13.25 20.20 9.10
CA LEU A 18 -13.78 20.36 10.46
C LEU A 18 -13.01 19.53 11.51
N GLN A 19 -11.68 19.48 11.41
CA GLN A 19 -10.78 18.69 12.28
C GLN A 19 -11.01 17.16 12.24
N GLN A 20 -11.66 16.66 11.18
CA GLN A 20 -11.94 15.24 10.98
C GLN A 20 -11.50 14.83 9.56
N PRO A 21 -11.10 13.56 9.34
CA PRO A 21 -10.80 13.09 7.99
C PRO A 21 -12.06 13.18 7.12
N ALA A 22 -11.92 13.71 5.91
CA ALA A 22 -13.06 13.90 5.01
C ALA A 22 -13.63 12.59 4.46
N LEU A 23 -12.86 11.49 4.58
CA LEU A 23 -13.20 10.16 4.12
C LEU A 23 -12.87 9.16 5.23
N VAL A 24 -13.79 8.21 5.44
CA VAL A 24 -13.61 7.10 6.39
C VAL A 24 -13.75 5.77 5.66
N PRO A 25 -12.94 4.75 5.98
CA PRO A 25 -13.03 3.47 5.30
C PRO A 25 -14.25 2.68 5.83
N ILE A 26 -14.94 2.01 4.92
CA ILE A 26 -16.11 1.16 5.25
C ILE A 26 -15.91 -0.29 4.86
N SER A 27 -15.01 -0.56 3.93
CA SER A 27 -14.70 -1.90 3.45
C SER A 27 -13.28 -1.95 2.93
N LEU A 28 -12.64 -3.09 3.17
CA LEU A 28 -11.33 -3.45 2.65
C LEU A 28 -11.45 -4.87 2.09
N SER A 29 -11.00 -5.06 0.86
CA SER A 29 -10.94 -6.37 0.20
C SER A 29 -9.71 -6.41 -0.68
N GLY A 30 -9.03 -7.55 -0.77
CA GLY A 30 -7.85 -7.65 -1.60
C GLY A 30 -7.23 -9.03 -1.59
N THR A 31 -6.12 -9.14 -2.31
CA THR A 31 -5.35 -10.37 -2.46
C THR A 31 -3.89 -10.11 -2.12
N GLU A 32 -3.31 -11.05 -1.38
CA GLU A 32 -1.89 -11.09 -1.03
C GLU A 32 -1.35 -12.50 -1.33
N GLY A 33 -0.06 -12.59 -1.65
CA GLY A 33 0.62 -13.86 -1.86
C GLY A 33 2.14 -13.69 -1.69
N ILE A 34 2.83 -14.80 -1.44
CA ILE A 34 4.30 -14.81 -1.44
C ILE A 34 4.78 -14.51 -2.86
N ASN A 35 5.77 -13.64 -2.99
CA ASN A 35 6.34 -13.21 -4.27
C ASN A 35 5.33 -12.58 -5.24
N CYS A 36 4.20 -12.08 -4.74
CA CYS A 36 3.19 -11.37 -5.53
C CYS A 36 3.02 -9.94 -5.00
N LEU A 37 2.81 -8.99 -5.91
CA LEU A 37 2.37 -7.65 -5.53
C LEU A 37 0.93 -7.75 -5.00
N PHE A 38 0.69 -7.32 -3.77
CA PHE A 38 -0.67 -7.29 -3.25
C PHE A 38 -1.52 -6.27 -4.01
N ASP A 39 -2.83 -6.50 -4.04
CA ASP A 39 -3.82 -5.58 -4.57
C ASP A 39 -4.98 -5.49 -3.58
N TYR A 40 -5.14 -4.32 -2.98
CA TYR A 40 -6.24 -4.03 -2.07
C TYR A 40 -7.14 -2.96 -2.63
N THR A 41 -8.43 -3.22 -2.58
CA THR A 41 -9.48 -2.24 -2.80
C THR A 41 -10.02 -1.77 -1.46
N VAL A 42 -9.95 -0.46 -1.23
CA VAL A 42 -10.55 0.20 -0.05
C VAL A 42 -11.72 1.03 -0.52
N VAL A 43 -12.89 0.82 0.10
CA VAL A 43 -14.05 1.68 -0.10
C VAL A 43 -14.10 2.71 1.01
N LEU A 44 -14.15 3.97 0.62
CA LEU A 44 -14.21 5.13 1.50
C LEU A 44 -15.57 5.81 1.39
N MET A 45 -16.01 6.44 2.48
CA MET A 45 -17.28 7.14 2.57
C MET A 45 -17.10 8.51 3.23
N THR A 46 -17.84 9.52 2.80
CA THR A 46 -17.91 10.80 3.53
C THR A 46 -18.64 10.63 4.86
N PRO A 47 -18.07 11.04 6.01
CA PRO A 47 -18.75 10.97 7.30
C PRO A 47 -20.02 11.81 7.38
N ASP A 48 -21.00 11.37 8.20
CA ASP A 48 -22.27 12.05 8.47
C ASP A 48 -22.10 13.54 8.82
N ALA A 49 -21.08 13.86 9.63
CA ALA A 49 -20.79 15.23 10.06
C ALA A 49 -20.51 16.19 8.88
N LEU A 50 -20.05 15.65 7.74
CA LEU A 50 -19.71 16.41 6.55
C LEU A 50 -20.81 16.36 5.48
N THR A 51 -21.87 15.57 5.68
CA THR A 51 -22.97 15.42 4.72
C THR A 51 -23.94 16.61 4.66
N HIS A 52 -23.80 17.59 5.55
CA HIS A 52 -24.51 18.87 5.47
C HIS A 52 -23.78 19.90 4.59
N LEU A 53 -22.51 19.65 4.27
CA LEU A 53 -21.75 20.46 3.34
C LEU A 53 -22.19 20.05 1.92
N SER A 54 -22.52 21.03 1.08
CA SER A 54 -23.09 20.88 -0.27
C SER A 54 -22.37 19.83 -1.15
N ALA A 55 -23.05 19.37 -2.21
CA ALA A 55 -22.48 18.45 -3.21
C ALA A 55 -21.11 18.90 -3.79
N GLU A 56 -20.82 20.21 -3.79
CA GLU A 56 -19.52 20.80 -4.16
C GLU A 56 -18.37 20.35 -3.25
N ASN A 57 -18.65 19.99 -1.99
CA ASN A 57 -17.66 19.50 -1.03
C ASN A 57 -17.43 17.99 -1.08
N ALA A 58 -18.25 17.25 -1.83
CA ALA A 58 -18.06 15.85 -2.16
C ALA A 58 -17.38 15.68 -3.54
N ASN A 59 -16.74 16.72 -4.06
CA ASN A 59 -15.90 16.63 -5.25
C ASN A 59 -14.43 16.74 -4.85
N PHE A 60 -13.86 15.63 -4.34
CA PHE A 60 -12.42 15.59 -4.06
C PHE A 60 -11.65 15.48 -5.38
N ALA A 61 -10.53 16.20 -5.49
CA ALA A 61 -9.58 16.04 -6.58
C ALA A 61 -8.88 14.68 -6.42
N LEU A 62 -9.46 13.62 -6.97
CA LEU A 62 -8.97 12.24 -6.81
C LEU A 62 -7.59 12.04 -7.45
N ASP A 63 -7.22 12.89 -8.42
CA ASP A 63 -5.89 12.90 -9.02
C ASP A 63 -4.80 13.18 -7.98
N ASP A 64 -5.08 14.01 -6.97
CA ASP A 64 -4.14 14.32 -5.89
C ASP A 64 -3.86 13.12 -4.97
N PHE A 65 -4.72 12.09 -5.03
CA PHE A 65 -4.54 10.86 -4.26
C PHE A 65 -3.51 9.94 -4.91
N LEU A 66 -3.38 9.98 -6.24
CA LEU A 66 -2.55 9.03 -6.97
C LEU A 66 -1.07 9.17 -6.58
N GLY A 67 -0.41 8.03 -6.38
CA GLY A 67 0.99 7.94 -5.98
C GLY A 67 1.26 8.29 -4.51
N ARG A 68 0.25 8.62 -3.71
CA ARG A 68 0.41 8.86 -2.27
C ARG A 68 0.28 7.58 -1.47
N GLU A 69 0.99 7.53 -0.36
CA GLU A 69 0.85 6.43 0.60
C GLU A 69 -0.46 6.53 1.37
N MET A 70 -1.09 5.38 1.60
CA MET A 70 -2.21 5.21 2.50
C MET A 70 -1.97 3.97 3.36
N THR A 71 -2.26 4.11 4.65
CA THR A 71 -2.25 3.03 5.63
C THR A 71 -3.66 2.78 6.12
N VAL A 72 -4.13 1.55 5.98
CA VAL A 72 -5.38 1.06 6.56
C VAL A 72 -5.05 0.24 7.79
N THR A 73 -5.71 0.52 8.89
CA THR A 73 -5.55 -0.21 10.15
C THR A 73 -6.80 -0.99 10.51
N ILE A 74 -6.61 -2.23 10.94
CA ILE A 74 -7.65 -3.18 11.33
C ILE A 74 -7.44 -3.51 12.80
N ALA A 75 -8.43 -3.21 13.64
CA ALA A 75 -8.43 -3.65 15.03
C ALA A 75 -8.62 -5.18 15.07
N LEU A 76 -7.69 -5.88 15.72
CA LEU A 76 -7.78 -7.32 15.93
C LEU A 76 -8.34 -7.58 17.33
N ASP A 77 -9.42 -8.35 17.39
CA ASP A 77 -9.95 -8.83 18.66
C ASP A 77 -8.98 -9.86 19.24
N GLY A 78 -8.48 -9.57 20.44
CA GLY A 78 -7.63 -10.48 21.18
C GLY A 78 -8.43 -11.44 22.05
N SER A 79 -8.06 -12.73 22.03
CA SER A 79 -8.26 -13.57 23.22
C SER A 79 -7.30 -13.06 24.29
N GLU A 80 -7.80 -12.67 25.45
CA GLU A 80 -6.96 -12.36 26.61
C GLU A 80 -6.10 -13.59 26.92
N SER A 81 -4.79 -13.51 26.64
CA SER A 81 -3.85 -14.51 27.12
C SER A 81 -3.69 -14.30 28.63
N LEU A 82 -4.01 -15.31 29.44
CA LEU A 82 -3.93 -15.31 30.91
C LEU A 82 -2.48 -15.26 31.44
N LEU A 83 -1.48 -14.99 30.60
CA LEU A 83 -0.07 -14.97 30.97
C LEU A 83 0.54 -13.62 30.57
N PRO A 84 1.09 -12.83 31.54
CA PRO A 84 1.64 -11.51 31.28
C PRO A 84 2.90 -11.49 30.38
N ASP A 85 3.54 -12.64 30.14
CA ASP A 85 4.79 -12.76 29.38
C ASP A 85 4.70 -13.65 28.13
N ALA A 86 3.49 -14.09 27.75
CA ALA A 86 3.32 -14.76 26.47
C ALA A 86 3.15 -13.71 25.36
N VAL A 87 4.09 -13.65 24.42
CA VAL A 87 3.95 -12.92 23.15
C VAL A 87 2.90 -13.66 22.29
N GLY A 88 1.67 -13.66 22.76
CA GLY A 88 0.48 -14.16 22.07
C GLY A 88 -0.41 -12.97 21.79
N HIS A 89 -0.60 -12.68 20.51
CA HIS A 89 -1.34 -11.53 20.00
C HIS A 89 -2.79 -11.50 20.53
N GLY A 90 -3.01 -10.71 21.57
CA GLY A 90 -4.34 -10.40 22.10
C GLY A 90 -4.46 -8.90 22.31
N SER A 91 -5.26 -8.23 21.46
CA SER A 91 -5.37 -6.77 21.29
C SER A 91 -4.21 -6.15 20.51
N GLY A 92 -4.28 -6.26 19.18
CA GLY A 92 -3.30 -5.68 18.26
C GLY A 92 -3.97 -4.92 17.12
N THR A 93 -3.23 -4.07 16.44
CA THR A 93 -3.68 -3.41 15.21
C THR A 93 -2.88 -3.97 14.04
N ARG A 94 -3.56 -4.51 13.02
CA ARG A 94 -2.91 -4.89 11.75
C ARG A 94 -2.89 -3.67 10.84
N GLU A 95 -1.73 -3.38 10.25
CA GLU A 95 -1.58 -2.30 9.29
C GLU A 95 -1.36 -2.85 7.89
N ILE A 96 -1.99 -2.21 6.90
CA ILE A 96 -1.79 -2.45 5.47
C ILE A 96 -1.44 -1.10 4.85
N SER A 97 -0.18 -0.96 4.45
CA SER A 97 0.38 0.27 3.88
C SER A 97 0.75 0.06 2.42
N GLY A 98 0.35 1.00 1.56
CA GLY A 98 0.68 0.95 0.14
C GLY A 98 0.44 2.28 -0.56
N LEU A 99 0.80 2.34 -1.83
CA LEU A 99 0.55 3.47 -2.70
C LEU A 99 -0.85 3.39 -3.31
N ILE A 100 -1.52 4.54 -3.39
CA ILE A 100 -2.77 4.68 -4.11
C ILE A 100 -2.46 4.70 -5.61
N THR A 101 -2.84 3.63 -6.31
CA THR A 101 -2.59 3.46 -7.75
C THR A 101 -3.80 3.78 -8.61
N ALA A 102 -4.99 3.77 -8.02
CA ALA A 102 -6.22 4.21 -8.64
C ALA A 102 -7.14 4.82 -7.58
N ALA A 103 -7.91 5.83 -7.97
CA ALA A 103 -8.94 6.45 -7.15
C ALA A 103 -10.15 6.79 -8.04
N LYS A 104 -11.36 6.48 -7.59
CA LYS A 104 -12.60 6.82 -8.31
C LYS A 104 -13.76 7.07 -7.37
N MET A 105 -14.67 7.95 -7.77
CA MET A 105 -15.98 8.07 -7.12
C MET A 105 -16.89 6.94 -7.64
N LEU A 106 -17.49 6.16 -6.73
CA LEU A 106 -18.38 5.06 -7.10
C LEU A 106 -19.80 5.55 -7.34
N ARG A 107 -20.40 6.18 -6.33
CA ARG A 107 -21.78 6.67 -6.36
C ARG A 107 -22.03 7.61 -5.19
N GLN A 108 -23.11 8.38 -5.29
CA GLN A 108 -23.74 9.00 -4.13
C GLN A 108 -24.84 8.08 -3.61
N GLN A 109 -24.86 7.82 -2.30
CA GLN A 109 -25.85 7.01 -1.62
C GLN A 109 -26.51 7.88 -0.55
N GLY A 110 -27.68 8.44 -0.88
CA GLY A 110 -28.38 9.38 -0.01
C GLY A 110 -27.54 10.63 0.22
N ARG A 111 -27.10 10.83 1.47
CA ARG A 111 -26.31 12.00 1.86
C ARG A 111 -24.80 11.77 1.81
N HIS A 112 -24.39 10.53 1.50
CA HIS A 112 -23.00 10.10 1.51
C HIS A 112 -22.47 9.90 0.11
N ALA A 113 -21.21 10.24 -0.12
CA ALA A 113 -20.49 9.87 -1.33
C ALA A 113 -19.55 8.70 -1.04
N LEU A 114 -19.54 7.71 -1.93
CA LEU A 114 -18.66 6.55 -1.87
C LEU A 114 -17.53 6.68 -2.89
N TYR A 115 -16.33 6.35 -2.45
CA TYR A 115 -15.11 6.34 -3.25
C TYR A 115 -14.45 4.99 -3.13
N GLN A 116 -13.67 4.64 -4.14
CA GLN A 116 -12.83 3.46 -4.17
C GLN A 116 -11.40 3.89 -4.43
N VAL A 117 -10.47 3.40 -3.64
CA VAL A 117 -9.03 3.50 -3.90
C VAL A 117 -8.42 2.11 -3.99
N THR A 118 -7.42 1.96 -4.86
CA THR A 118 -6.64 0.73 -5.00
C THR A 118 -5.25 0.94 -4.41
N LEU A 119 -4.90 0.15 -3.40
CA LEU A 119 -3.61 0.13 -2.74
C LEU A 119 -2.75 -1.01 -3.29
N ARG A 120 -1.52 -0.69 -3.67
CA ARG A 120 -0.50 -1.65 -4.11
C ARG A 120 0.82 -1.34 -3.41
N PRO A 121 1.75 -2.31 -3.26
CA PRO A 121 3.06 -2.02 -2.68
C PRO A 121 3.82 -1.01 -3.55
N TRP A 122 4.81 -0.33 -2.97
CA TRP A 122 5.66 0.60 -3.71
C TRP A 122 6.32 -0.07 -4.93
N LEU A 123 6.62 -1.37 -4.83
CA LEU A 123 7.23 -2.18 -5.89
C LEU A 123 6.38 -2.22 -7.16
N GLN A 124 5.10 -1.85 -7.10
CA GLN A 124 4.28 -1.62 -8.29
C GLN A 124 4.89 -0.57 -9.23
N LEU A 125 5.61 0.44 -8.71
CA LEU A 125 6.26 1.45 -9.54
C LEU A 125 7.30 0.82 -10.49
N ALA A 126 7.98 -0.25 -10.06
CA ALA A 126 8.95 -1.00 -10.88
C ALA A 126 8.30 -1.77 -12.04
N THR A 127 6.97 -1.84 -12.09
CA THR A 127 6.23 -2.40 -13.25
C THR A 127 5.98 -1.35 -14.34
N LEU A 128 6.18 -0.07 -14.05
CA LEU A 128 5.84 1.06 -14.93
C LEU A 128 7.04 1.54 -15.75
N THR A 129 8.25 1.14 -15.36
CA THR A 129 9.51 1.45 -16.06
C THR A 129 9.96 0.23 -16.86
N THR A 130 10.54 0.45 -18.03
CA THR A 130 11.17 -0.60 -18.85
C THR A 130 12.51 -0.07 -19.33
N ASP A 131 13.54 -0.90 -19.24
CA ASP A 131 14.91 -0.47 -19.50
C ASP A 131 15.78 -1.58 -20.14
N CYS A 132 16.95 -1.18 -20.61
CA CYS A 132 18.01 -2.06 -21.11
C CYS A 132 19.32 -1.77 -20.36
N LYS A 133 19.66 -2.63 -19.39
CA LYS A 133 20.84 -2.48 -18.52
C LYS A 133 21.72 -3.72 -18.54
N ILE A 134 23.02 -3.51 -18.46
CA ILE A 134 24.03 -4.57 -18.36
C ILE A 134 24.67 -4.50 -16.97
N PHE A 135 24.72 -5.65 -16.30
CA PHE A 135 25.37 -5.85 -15.02
C PHE A 135 26.49 -6.87 -15.21
N GLN A 136 27.71 -6.51 -14.80
CA GLN A 136 28.92 -7.32 -14.95
C GLN A 136 29.63 -7.47 -13.62
N ASP A 137 30.18 -8.66 -13.37
CA ASP A 137 30.96 -8.99 -12.17
C ASP A 137 30.25 -8.67 -10.84
N GLN A 138 28.92 -8.79 -10.84
CA GLN A 138 28.04 -8.46 -9.71
C GLN A 138 27.27 -9.68 -9.20
N THR A 139 27.02 -9.71 -7.90
CA THR A 139 26.04 -10.63 -7.29
C THR A 139 24.62 -10.15 -7.58
N VAL A 140 23.64 -11.05 -7.50
CA VAL A 140 22.21 -10.68 -7.62
C VAL A 140 21.82 -9.59 -6.62
N ILE A 141 22.44 -9.57 -5.44
CA ILE A 141 22.12 -8.61 -4.39
C ILE A 141 22.64 -7.21 -4.73
N GLU A 142 23.85 -7.12 -5.31
CA GLU A 142 24.43 -5.88 -5.84
C GLU A 142 23.64 -5.35 -7.04
N ILE A 143 23.14 -6.26 -7.89
CA ILE A 143 22.24 -5.92 -8.99
C ILE A 143 20.96 -5.28 -8.44
N PHE A 144 20.37 -5.85 -7.38
CA PHE A 144 19.16 -5.27 -6.75
C PHE A 144 19.42 -3.91 -6.10
N ASP A 145 20.59 -3.69 -5.50
CA ASP A 145 20.96 -2.36 -4.99
C ASP A 145 20.96 -1.33 -6.13
N THR A 146 21.59 -1.68 -7.25
CA THR A 146 21.65 -0.80 -8.43
C THR A 146 20.27 -0.59 -9.06
N LEU A 147 19.49 -1.67 -9.21
CA LEU A 147 18.17 -1.65 -9.83
C LEU A 147 17.19 -0.76 -9.06
N PHE A 148 17.22 -0.83 -7.71
CA PHE A 148 16.29 -0.09 -6.87
C PHE A 148 16.83 1.25 -6.35
N THR A 149 18.01 1.69 -6.79
CA THR A 149 18.64 2.95 -6.35
C THR A 149 17.75 4.18 -6.58
N ASP A 150 17.00 4.20 -7.68
CA ASP A 150 16.15 5.36 -8.04
C ASP A 150 14.82 5.41 -7.27
N TYR A 151 14.51 4.38 -6.48
CA TYR A 151 13.27 4.29 -5.71
C TYR A 151 13.52 4.76 -4.27
N VAL A 152 12.73 5.73 -3.81
CA VAL A 152 12.86 6.31 -2.46
C VAL A 152 12.36 5.40 -1.33
N PHE A 153 12.03 4.15 -1.62
CA PHE A 153 11.40 3.21 -0.71
C PHE A 153 12.41 2.20 -0.15
N PRO A 154 12.28 1.81 1.13
CA PRO A 154 13.22 0.88 1.74
C PRO A 154 13.04 -0.54 1.22
N LEU A 155 14.16 -1.23 1.02
CA LEU A 155 14.23 -2.65 0.74
C LEU A 155 14.98 -3.35 1.89
N ASP A 156 14.29 -4.21 2.64
CA ASP A 156 14.91 -5.00 3.72
C ASP A 156 15.40 -6.34 3.17
N LYS A 157 16.70 -6.61 3.32
CA LYS A 157 17.38 -7.80 2.79
C LYS A 157 17.69 -8.76 3.93
N ARG A 158 16.84 -9.77 4.12
CA ARG A 158 17.01 -10.82 5.14
C ARG A 158 17.41 -12.13 4.50
N LEU A 159 18.68 -12.23 4.12
CA LEU A 159 19.24 -13.34 3.37
C LEU A 159 20.16 -14.17 4.26
N ILE A 160 20.09 -15.49 4.13
CA ILE A 160 20.92 -16.44 4.91
C ILE A 160 22.10 -16.92 4.05
N GLU A 161 21.86 -17.13 2.76
CA GLU A 161 22.83 -17.69 1.83
C GLU A 161 23.75 -16.63 1.21
N THR A 162 24.90 -17.09 0.72
CA THR A 162 25.80 -16.26 -0.10
C THR A 162 25.50 -16.46 -1.58
N TYR A 163 25.34 -15.35 -2.31
CA TYR A 163 25.03 -15.38 -3.74
C TYR A 163 26.31 -15.22 -4.57
N PRO A 164 26.55 -16.08 -5.58
CA PRO A 164 27.75 -15.98 -6.41
C PRO A 164 27.71 -14.74 -7.30
N LYS A 165 28.90 -14.24 -7.65
CA LYS A 165 29.04 -13.23 -8.69
C LYS A 165 28.71 -13.83 -10.05
N ARG A 166 28.05 -13.03 -10.88
CA ARG A 166 27.73 -13.36 -12.26
C ARG A 166 28.61 -12.52 -13.17
N ASP A 167 29.28 -13.18 -14.12
CA ASP A 167 30.14 -12.51 -15.10
C ASP A 167 29.32 -11.51 -15.94
N TYR A 168 28.09 -11.87 -16.28
CA TYR A 168 27.21 -11.07 -17.13
C TYR A 168 25.74 -11.33 -16.85
N GLN A 169 24.95 -10.27 -16.65
CA GLN A 169 23.51 -10.30 -16.53
C GLN A 169 22.91 -9.09 -17.24
N THR A 170 21.83 -9.30 -17.99
CA THR A 170 21.14 -8.23 -18.72
C THR A 170 19.69 -8.14 -18.30
N GLN A 171 19.22 -6.90 -18.13
CA GLN A 171 17.82 -6.52 -18.23
C GLN A 171 17.59 -6.05 -19.66
N TYR A 172 16.73 -6.71 -20.43
CA TYR A 172 16.56 -6.39 -21.86
C TYR A 172 15.08 -6.24 -22.21
N ASN A 173 14.63 -5.01 -22.46
CA ASN A 173 13.25 -4.68 -22.81
C ASN A 173 12.22 -5.30 -21.84
N GLU A 174 12.58 -5.36 -20.56
CA GLU A 174 11.73 -5.86 -19.50
C GLU A 174 11.65 -4.83 -18.37
N THR A 175 10.56 -4.87 -17.60
CA THR A 175 10.36 -3.94 -16.48
C THR A 175 11.34 -4.24 -15.35
N ASP A 176 11.62 -3.25 -14.50
CA ASP A 176 12.48 -3.46 -13.34
C ASP A 176 11.92 -4.57 -12.44
N PHE A 177 10.59 -4.62 -12.29
CA PHE A 177 9.92 -5.69 -11.56
C PHE A 177 10.07 -7.05 -12.24
N ALA A 178 9.87 -7.15 -13.57
CA ALA A 178 10.01 -8.42 -14.28
C ALA A 178 11.44 -8.97 -14.19
N PHE A 179 12.43 -8.08 -14.32
CA PHE A 179 13.84 -8.42 -14.14
C PHE A 179 14.14 -8.90 -12.72
N PHE A 180 13.65 -8.19 -11.71
CA PHE A 180 13.77 -8.57 -10.30
C PHE A 180 13.15 -9.95 -10.03
N SER A 181 11.88 -10.14 -10.41
CA SER A 181 11.16 -11.40 -10.23
C SER A 181 11.89 -12.58 -10.86
N ARG A 182 12.36 -12.43 -12.10
CA ARG A 182 13.13 -13.45 -12.82
C ARG A 182 14.44 -13.84 -12.13
N LEU A 183 15.05 -12.95 -11.37
CA LEU A 183 16.27 -13.24 -10.60
C LEU A 183 15.99 -13.84 -9.21
N CYS A 184 14.76 -13.72 -8.72
CA CYS A 184 14.32 -14.30 -7.45
C CYS A 184 13.74 -15.71 -7.58
N GLU A 185 13.28 -16.10 -8.77
CA GLU A 185 12.81 -17.46 -9.12
C GLU A 185 13.97 -18.46 -9.26
#